data_AF-A0A1V2QFK9-F1
#
_entry.id   AF-A0A1V2QFK9-F1
#
_cell.length_a   1.000
_cell.length_b   1.000
_cell.length_c   1.000
_cell.angle_alpha   90.00
_cell.angle_beta   90.00
_cell.angle_gamma   90.00
#
_symmetry.space_group_name_H-M   'P 1'
#
loop_
_entity.id
_entity.type
_entity.pdbx_description
1 polymer ?
#
loop_
_entity_poly.entity_id
_entity_poly.type
_entity_poly.pdbx_seq_one_letter_code
_entity_poly.pdbx_strand_id
1 'polypeptide(L)'
;MRRRVAPVVLMMAVLGTMVTAGGTIASAASPQGVTAAQPAPGGKTNFVVSLGGFRAGRTDNWLRISQYTFRPDNGTVTAQWWRWNQGTMRDIRVDTPIAAADCGPTQCYARTPKRFMSGPSESASGTYQLSGSALTVTWLAGGTELEERWTVRTVARTDGTVDPSLVQLDWAGAGSGYTATVGYGFGSNAAFSASASASDLMRPENKVNYSYRYSGISKGSLIAGPSSMSLSIYKQCRDARCIGTATRTTAGDGCTYYPPGESKDNATINFYLASFAGDRRNAYEHWFRCLGYRPQTGQTCYKMNSHVKPLIQVIDDHGGFRGWVGAETSFSTTGDGNSNGDPINDTLSVVKAGPRLLAP
;
A
#
# COMPACT_ATOMS: atom_id res chain seq x y z
N MET A 1 31.61 -21.97 -48.62
CA MET A 1 30.31 -21.97 -49.34
C MET A 1 29.48 -20.80 -48.84
N ARG A 2 29.27 -19.81 -49.71
CA ARG A 2 28.55 -18.55 -49.42
C ARG A 2 27.04 -18.81 -49.49
N ARG A 3 26.28 -18.52 -48.41
CA ARG A 3 24.81 -18.46 -48.46
C ARG A 3 24.37 -17.01 -48.69
N ARG A 4 23.59 -16.83 -49.75
CA ARG A 4 23.04 -15.57 -50.24
C ARG A 4 21.92 -15.08 -49.31
N VAL A 5 21.95 -13.79 -48.99
CA VAL A 5 20.86 -13.05 -48.37
C VAL A 5 19.96 -12.51 -49.50
N ALA A 6 18.67 -12.77 -49.43
CA ALA A 6 17.67 -12.19 -50.34
C ALA A 6 17.07 -10.92 -49.69
N PRO A 7 16.90 -9.81 -50.43
CA PRO A 7 16.22 -8.63 -49.91
C PRO A 7 14.71 -8.78 -50.07
N VAL A 8 13.97 -8.49 -49.00
CA VAL A 8 12.51 -8.33 -49.02
C VAL A 8 12.21 -6.89 -49.43
N VAL A 9 11.53 -6.74 -50.56
CA VAL A 9 11.01 -5.45 -51.06
C VAL A 9 9.68 -5.16 -50.38
N LEU A 10 9.60 -4.04 -49.67
CA LEU A 10 8.37 -3.55 -49.03
C LEU A 10 7.64 -2.61 -50.01
N MET A 11 6.48 -3.05 -50.51
CA MET A 11 5.57 -2.21 -51.29
C MET A 11 4.85 -1.22 -50.35
N MET A 12 5.04 0.08 -50.59
CA MET A 12 4.19 1.13 -50.03
C MET A 12 2.89 1.21 -50.83
N ALA A 13 1.75 0.90 -50.20
CA ALA A 13 0.43 1.25 -50.69
C ALA A 13 0.01 2.59 -50.09
N VAL A 14 -0.09 3.61 -50.95
CA VAL A 14 -0.66 4.92 -50.62
C VAL A 14 -2.18 4.81 -50.66
N LEU A 15 -2.83 4.77 -49.49
CA LEU A 15 -4.28 4.89 -49.36
C LEU A 15 -4.63 6.37 -49.15
N GLY A 16 -5.34 6.95 -50.11
CA GLY A 16 -5.88 8.30 -50.05
C GLY A 16 -7.02 8.40 -49.04
N THR A 17 -6.93 9.37 -48.12
CA THR A 17 -8.00 9.73 -47.18
C THR A 17 -8.87 10.83 -47.77
N MET A 18 -10.16 10.51 -47.99
CA MET A 18 -11.21 11.50 -48.20
C MET A 18 -11.44 12.30 -46.91
N VAL A 19 -11.39 13.63 -47.02
CA VAL A 19 -11.74 14.56 -45.94
C VAL A 19 -13.24 14.81 -46.01
N THR A 20 -14.01 14.25 -45.08
CA THR A 20 -15.41 14.64 -44.83
C THR A 20 -15.45 15.76 -43.80
N ALA A 21 -16.00 16.91 -44.19
CA ALA A 21 -16.27 18.03 -43.32
C ALA A 21 -17.42 17.69 -42.36
N GLY A 22 -17.08 17.19 -41.16
CA GLY A 22 -18.02 16.97 -40.07
C GLY A 22 -18.26 18.25 -39.28
N GLY A 23 -19.49 18.77 -39.32
CA GLY A 23 -19.92 19.91 -38.53
C GLY A 23 -19.80 19.63 -37.02
N THR A 24 -19.10 20.51 -36.32
CA THR A 24 -18.99 20.50 -34.86
C THR A 24 -20.33 20.92 -34.24
N ILE A 25 -21.10 19.94 -33.78
CA ILE A 25 -22.24 20.21 -32.89
C ILE A 25 -21.64 20.54 -31.52
N ALA A 26 -21.65 21.84 -31.16
CA ALA A 26 -21.25 22.30 -29.85
C ALA A 26 -22.17 21.67 -28.79
N SER A 27 -21.68 20.64 -28.10
CA SER A 27 -22.35 20.09 -26.94
C SER A 27 -22.32 21.14 -25.84
N ALA A 28 -23.48 21.74 -25.55
CA ALA A 28 -23.64 22.62 -24.40
C ALA A 28 -23.30 21.82 -23.13
N ALA A 29 -22.13 22.11 -22.54
CA ALA A 29 -21.75 21.55 -21.26
C ALA A 29 -22.80 21.96 -20.23
N SER A 30 -23.53 20.98 -19.69
CA SER A 30 -24.45 21.21 -18.59
C SER A 30 -23.70 21.91 -17.45
N PRO A 31 -24.26 22.96 -16.83
CA PRO A 31 -23.60 23.65 -15.73
C PRO A 31 -23.28 22.62 -14.64
N GLN A 32 -22.00 22.36 -14.43
CA GLN A 32 -21.55 21.59 -13.29
C GLN A 32 -21.98 22.38 -12.05
N GLY A 33 -22.96 21.84 -11.30
CA GLY A 33 -23.43 22.45 -10.07
C GLY A 33 -22.22 22.70 -9.17
N VAL A 34 -21.94 23.97 -8.90
CA VAL A 34 -20.88 24.35 -7.96
C VAL A 34 -21.28 23.78 -6.61
N THR A 35 -20.51 22.81 -6.15
CA THR A 35 -20.71 22.22 -4.83
C THR A 35 -20.30 23.24 -3.77
N ALA A 36 -21.07 23.29 -2.68
CA ALA A 36 -20.84 24.28 -1.64
C ALA A 36 -19.45 24.07 -1.01
N ALA A 37 -18.77 25.17 -0.68
CA ALA A 37 -17.53 25.13 0.07
C ALA A 37 -17.71 24.33 1.37
N GLN A 38 -16.67 23.60 1.76
CA GLN A 38 -16.64 22.78 2.97
C GLN A 38 -15.34 23.05 3.74
N PRO A 39 -15.34 22.99 5.07
CA PRO A 39 -14.09 23.05 5.82
C PRO A 39 -13.21 21.85 5.48
N ALA A 40 -11.90 22.06 5.40
CA ALA A 40 -10.93 20.97 5.28
C ALA A 40 -11.07 20.01 6.47
N PRO A 41 -11.12 18.68 6.28
CA PRO A 41 -11.24 17.73 7.38
C PRO A 41 -10.09 17.88 8.38
N GLY A 42 -10.38 18.40 9.57
CA GLY A 42 -9.36 18.70 10.58
C GLY A 42 -8.29 19.71 10.11
N GLY A 43 -8.65 20.59 9.17
CA GLY A 43 -7.72 21.58 8.59
C GLY A 43 -6.71 21.01 7.60
N LYS A 44 -6.86 19.75 7.16
CA LYS A 44 -5.92 19.07 6.26
C LYS A 44 -6.51 18.82 4.89
N THR A 45 -5.68 18.86 3.86
CA THR A 45 -6.11 18.64 2.47
C THR A 45 -5.58 17.35 1.84
N ASN A 46 -4.46 16.80 2.33
CA ASN A 46 -3.87 15.59 1.78
C ASN A 46 -3.96 14.43 2.76
N PHE A 47 -4.59 13.33 2.35
CA PHE A 47 -4.74 12.13 3.18
C PHE A 47 -4.15 10.91 2.51
N VAL A 48 -3.54 10.06 3.32
CA VAL A 48 -3.15 8.71 2.93
C VAL A 48 -4.10 7.74 3.63
N VAL A 49 -4.71 6.83 2.87
CA VAL A 49 -5.79 5.97 3.35
C VAL A 49 -5.54 4.53 2.91
N SER A 50 -5.82 3.57 3.79
CA SER A 50 -6.00 2.17 3.41
C SER A 50 -7.42 1.74 3.75
N LEU A 51 -8.06 1.02 2.82
CA LEU A 51 -9.47 0.69 2.89
C LEU A 51 -9.72 -0.68 2.28
N GLY A 52 -10.63 -1.47 2.88
CA GLY A 52 -10.90 -2.83 2.41
C GLY A 52 -12.31 -3.32 2.70
N GLY A 53 -12.82 -4.15 1.80
CA GLY A 53 -14.08 -4.87 1.92
C GLY A 53 -13.80 -6.35 2.12
N PHE A 54 -14.07 -6.86 3.34
CA PHE A 54 -13.76 -8.23 3.72
C PHE A 54 -15.00 -8.99 4.19
N ARG A 55 -15.17 -10.22 3.70
CA ARG A 55 -16.24 -11.15 4.01
C ARG A 55 -15.67 -12.56 4.12
N ALA A 56 -16.02 -13.24 5.22
CA ALA A 56 -15.63 -14.62 5.46
C ALA A 56 -16.22 -15.56 4.38
N GLY A 57 -15.46 -16.60 4.01
CA GLY A 57 -15.91 -17.60 3.04
C GLY A 57 -16.13 -17.09 1.60
N ARG A 58 -15.60 -15.91 1.28
CA ARG A 58 -15.74 -15.27 -0.04
C ARG A 58 -14.38 -15.02 -0.68
N THR A 59 -14.37 -14.89 -2.00
CA THR A 59 -13.17 -14.56 -2.81
C THR A 59 -13.31 -13.23 -3.56
N ASP A 60 -14.42 -12.52 -3.36
CA ASP A 60 -14.67 -11.18 -3.91
C ASP A 60 -14.20 -10.05 -2.96
N ASN A 61 -13.29 -10.39 -2.03
CA ASN A 61 -12.67 -9.44 -1.12
C ASN A 61 -11.69 -8.53 -1.85
N TRP A 62 -11.56 -7.30 -1.36
CA TRP A 62 -10.72 -6.29 -1.99
C TRP A 62 -10.10 -5.35 -0.97
N LEU A 63 -9.00 -4.73 -1.35
CA LEU A 63 -8.40 -3.64 -0.60
C LEU A 63 -7.76 -2.63 -1.55
N ARG A 64 -7.54 -1.42 -1.03
CA ARG A 64 -6.81 -0.37 -1.72
C ARG A 64 -5.99 0.46 -0.77
N ILE A 65 -4.97 1.09 -1.32
CA ILE A 65 -4.20 2.15 -0.68
C ILE A 65 -4.35 3.39 -1.54
N SER A 66 -4.72 4.50 -0.92
CA SER A 66 -5.18 5.70 -1.61
C SER A 66 -4.49 6.95 -1.11
N GLN A 67 -4.44 7.93 -2.00
CA GLN A 67 -4.09 9.32 -1.73
C GLN A 67 -5.35 10.16 -2.01
N TYR A 68 -5.87 10.88 -1.02
CA TYR A 68 -7.02 11.77 -1.18
C TYR A 68 -6.57 13.25 -1.12
N THR A 69 -7.07 14.07 -2.03
CA THR A 69 -6.90 15.53 -2.02
C THR A 69 -8.27 16.19 -1.88
N PHE A 70 -8.51 16.81 -0.73
CA PHE A 70 -9.71 17.59 -0.46
C PHE A 70 -9.53 19.03 -0.95
N ARG A 71 -10.58 19.59 -1.55
CA ARG A 71 -10.66 20.96 -2.05
C ARG A 71 -11.75 21.73 -1.28
N PRO A 72 -11.37 22.46 -0.21
CA PRO A 72 -12.32 23.15 0.67
C PRO A 72 -13.16 24.24 -0.02
N ASP A 73 -12.57 24.89 -1.01
CA ASP A 73 -13.18 25.97 -1.80
C ASP A 73 -14.46 25.54 -2.53
N ASN A 74 -14.59 24.27 -2.89
CA ASN A 74 -15.74 23.76 -3.61
C ASN A 74 -16.30 22.43 -3.07
N GLY A 75 -15.85 21.95 -1.92
CA GLY A 75 -16.37 20.72 -1.32
C GLY A 75 -16.10 19.45 -2.14
N THR A 76 -15.10 19.46 -3.03
CA THR A 76 -14.73 18.28 -3.83
C THR A 76 -13.54 17.53 -3.24
N VAL A 77 -13.43 16.26 -3.61
CA VAL A 77 -12.29 15.42 -3.26
C VAL A 77 -11.89 14.56 -4.44
N THR A 78 -10.60 14.43 -4.67
CA THR A 78 -10.06 13.49 -5.65
C THR A 78 -9.26 12.41 -4.95
N ALA A 79 -9.30 11.21 -5.47
CA ALA A 79 -8.50 10.10 -4.98
C ALA A 79 -7.71 9.45 -6.12
N GLN A 80 -6.52 8.96 -5.77
CA GLN A 80 -5.73 8.07 -6.61
C GLN A 80 -5.37 6.84 -5.77
N TRP A 81 -5.47 5.63 -6.33
CA TRP A 81 -5.20 4.42 -5.56
C TRP A 81 -4.55 3.27 -6.33
N TRP A 82 -3.94 2.38 -5.56
CA TRP A 82 -3.65 1.01 -5.94
C TRP A 82 -4.71 0.11 -5.35
N ARG A 83 -5.23 -0.83 -6.14
CA ARG A 83 -6.28 -1.77 -5.71
C ARG A 83 -5.83 -3.21 -5.98
N TRP A 84 -6.27 -4.10 -5.11
CA TRP A 84 -6.14 -5.54 -5.26
C TRP A 84 -7.45 -6.23 -4.91
N ASN A 85 -7.73 -7.34 -5.59
CA ASN A 85 -8.92 -8.16 -5.39
C ASN A 85 -8.49 -9.62 -5.27
N GLN A 86 -9.03 -10.33 -4.28
CA GLN A 86 -8.68 -11.72 -4.01
C GLN A 86 -9.02 -12.64 -5.20
N GLY A 87 -10.14 -12.44 -5.89
CA GLY A 87 -10.57 -13.33 -6.98
C GLY A 87 -10.01 -12.99 -8.37
N THR A 88 -9.91 -11.70 -8.71
CA THR A 88 -9.73 -11.25 -10.11
C THR A 88 -8.52 -10.35 -10.34
N MET A 89 -7.85 -9.92 -9.27
CA MET A 89 -6.70 -9.00 -9.36
C MET A 89 -5.62 -9.41 -8.36
N ARG A 90 -5.21 -10.67 -8.49
CA ARG A 90 -4.09 -11.26 -7.77
C ARG A 90 -2.81 -10.90 -8.53
N ASP A 91 -1.96 -10.12 -7.90
CA ASP A 91 -0.71 -9.70 -8.52
C ASP A 91 0.40 -10.68 -8.12
N ILE A 92 1.16 -11.16 -9.10
CA ILE A 92 2.45 -11.79 -8.83
C ILE A 92 3.34 -10.72 -8.19
N ARG A 93 3.79 -10.99 -6.97
CA ARG A 93 4.82 -10.19 -6.29
C ARG A 93 6.10 -10.15 -7.12
N VAL A 94 6.74 -9.00 -7.14
CA VAL A 94 7.98 -8.77 -7.87
C VAL A 94 9.05 -8.28 -6.92
N ASP A 95 10.30 -8.57 -7.28
CA ASP A 95 11.45 -8.01 -6.59
C ASP A 95 11.48 -6.50 -6.88
N THR A 96 11.67 -5.71 -5.82
CA THR A 96 12.02 -4.30 -5.97
C THR A 96 13.46 -4.17 -6.49
N PRO A 97 13.85 -3.06 -7.11
CA PRO A 97 15.24 -2.80 -7.49
C PRO A 97 16.11 -2.37 -6.29
N ILE A 98 15.70 -2.72 -5.07
CA ILE A 98 16.29 -2.27 -3.81
C ILE A 98 16.72 -3.52 -3.04
N ALA A 99 18.02 -3.71 -2.90
CA ALA A 99 18.59 -4.90 -2.27
C ALA A 99 18.75 -4.72 -0.76
N ALA A 100 18.26 -5.68 0.02
CA ALA A 100 18.51 -5.77 1.46
C ALA A 100 19.86 -6.44 1.75
N ALA A 101 20.94 -5.82 1.27
CA ALA A 101 22.31 -6.29 1.51
C ALA A 101 22.86 -5.76 2.83
N ASP A 102 23.58 -6.60 3.58
CA ASP A 102 24.29 -6.31 4.84
C ASP A 102 23.44 -5.81 6.03
N CYS A 103 22.12 -5.78 5.89
CA CYS A 103 21.18 -5.46 6.97
C CYS A 103 20.51 -6.70 7.61
N GLY A 104 20.90 -7.90 7.22
CA GLY A 104 20.39 -9.15 7.79
C GLY A 104 21.22 -10.37 7.38
N PRO A 105 20.78 -11.59 7.73
CA PRO A 105 21.49 -12.84 7.43
C PRO A 105 21.33 -13.31 5.98
N THR A 106 20.46 -12.66 5.21
CA THR A 106 20.22 -12.95 3.79
C THR A 106 20.26 -11.67 2.97
N GLN A 107 20.76 -11.76 1.75
CA GLN A 107 20.87 -10.67 0.78
C GLN A 107 19.83 -10.87 -0.31
N CYS A 108 18.63 -10.33 -0.10
CA CYS A 108 17.50 -10.50 -1.00
C CYS A 108 16.96 -9.13 -1.41
N TYR A 109 16.24 -9.07 -2.52
CA TYR A 109 15.43 -7.90 -2.84
C TYR A 109 14.17 -7.93 -1.96
N ALA A 110 13.79 -6.78 -1.41
CA ALA A 110 12.45 -6.65 -0.83
C ALA A 110 11.43 -6.83 -1.96
N ARG A 111 10.27 -7.42 -1.66
CA ARG A 111 9.22 -7.66 -2.66
C ARG A 111 7.96 -6.87 -2.37
N THR A 112 7.20 -6.61 -3.42
CA THR A 112 5.91 -5.89 -3.36
C THR A 112 4.98 -6.41 -4.47
N PRO A 113 3.66 -6.15 -4.42
CA PRO A 113 2.80 -6.41 -5.57
C PRO A 113 3.25 -5.62 -6.80
N LYS A 114 3.20 -6.27 -7.98
CA LYS A 114 3.66 -5.67 -9.24
C LYS A 114 3.08 -4.28 -9.50
N ARG A 115 1.78 -4.06 -9.29
CA ARG A 115 1.15 -2.75 -9.52
C ARG A 115 1.64 -1.65 -8.58
N PHE A 116 2.19 -2.00 -7.42
CA PHE A 116 2.72 -1.01 -6.49
C PHE A 116 4.08 -0.45 -6.93
N MET A 117 4.76 -1.11 -7.87
CA MET A 117 6.02 -0.61 -8.46
C MET A 117 5.81 0.66 -9.28
N SER A 118 4.63 0.82 -9.87
CA SER A 118 4.21 2.03 -10.58
C SER A 118 3.40 2.98 -9.67
N GLY A 119 3.16 4.20 -10.14
CA GLY A 119 2.20 5.11 -9.52
C GLY A 119 0.78 4.52 -9.44
N PRO A 120 -0.16 5.22 -8.79
CA PRO A 120 -1.55 4.78 -8.68
C PRO A 120 -2.15 4.48 -10.06
N SER A 121 -2.87 3.36 -10.18
CA SER A 121 -3.43 2.91 -11.47
C SER A 121 -4.89 3.33 -11.69
N GLU A 122 -5.55 3.83 -10.65
CA GLU A 122 -6.95 4.20 -10.66
C GLU A 122 -7.13 5.55 -9.98
N SER A 123 -8.15 6.30 -10.39
CA SER A 123 -8.55 7.57 -9.80
C SER A 123 -10.06 7.70 -9.70
N ALA A 124 -10.51 8.54 -8.78
CA ALA A 124 -11.90 8.96 -8.69
C ALA A 124 -12.00 10.42 -8.25
N SER A 125 -13.11 11.04 -8.62
CA SER A 125 -13.52 12.34 -8.13
C SER A 125 -14.86 12.17 -7.42
N GLY A 126 -15.04 12.96 -6.38
CA GLY A 126 -16.22 12.93 -5.54
C GLY A 126 -16.44 14.27 -4.86
N THR A 127 -17.44 14.27 -4.00
CA THR A 127 -17.74 15.38 -3.10
C THR A 127 -17.55 14.91 -1.67
N TYR A 128 -17.44 15.86 -0.75
CA TYR A 128 -17.45 15.53 0.67
C TYR A 128 -18.31 16.52 1.43
N GLN A 129 -18.72 16.09 2.62
CA GLN A 129 -19.41 16.92 3.59
C GLN A 129 -18.77 16.70 4.95
N LEU A 130 -18.54 17.79 5.67
CA LEU A 130 -18.01 17.75 7.03
C LEU A 130 -19.01 18.41 7.99
N SER A 131 -19.53 17.62 8.93
CA SER A 131 -20.40 18.10 10.01
C SER A 131 -19.77 17.77 11.36
N GLY A 132 -19.21 18.77 12.03
CA GLY A 132 -18.36 18.55 13.21
C GLY A 132 -17.15 17.67 12.85
N SER A 133 -17.05 16.50 13.49
CA SER A 133 -16.02 15.50 13.17
C SER A 133 -16.49 14.43 12.17
N ALA A 134 -17.77 14.41 11.78
CA ALA A 134 -18.30 13.43 10.86
C ALA A 134 -17.99 13.85 9.42
N LEU A 135 -17.18 13.06 8.73
CA LEU A 135 -16.81 13.23 7.34
C LEU A 135 -17.54 12.17 6.50
N THR A 136 -18.35 12.62 5.55
CA THR A 136 -18.90 11.76 4.50
C THR A 136 -18.22 12.11 3.19
N VAL A 137 -17.72 11.10 2.49
CA VAL A 137 -17.18 11.23 1.14
C VAL A 137 -18.07 10.45 0.18
N THR A 138 -18.53 11.11 -0.88
CA THR A 138 -19.39 10.51 -1.89
C THR A 138 -18.64 10.41 -3.21
N TRP A 139 -18.46 9.19 -3.70
CA TRP A 139 -17.86 8.92 -5.00
C TRP A 139 -18.92 8.60 -6.04
N LEU A 140 -18.68 9.01 -7.27
CA LEU A 140 -19.50 8.64 -8.42
C LEU A 140 -18.83 7.50 -9.18
N ALA A 141 -19.47 6.33 -9.25
CA ALA A 141 -19.00 5.18 -10.00
C ALA A 141 -20.13 4.62 -10.88
N GLY A 142 -20.01 4.79 -12.20
CA GLY A 142 -21.01 4.28 -13.15
C GLY A 142 -22.42 4.81 -12.91
N GLY A 143 -22.56 6.07 -12.48
CA GLY A 143 -23.85 6.68 -12.13
C GLY A 143 -24.41 6.28 -10.77
N THR A 144 -23.69 5.45 -10.00
CA THR A 144 -24.05 5.09 -8.62
C THR A 144 -23.22 5.91 -7.64
N GLU A 145 -23.87 6.45 -6.62
CA GLU A 145 -23.21 7.08 -5.48
C GLU A 145 -22.72 6.03 -4.49
N LEU A 146 -21.46 6.15 -4.10
CA LEU A 146 -20.80 5.30 -3.12
C LEU A 146 -20.34 6.14 -1.94
N GLU A 147 -20.82 5.82 -0.75
CA GLU A 147 -20.52 6.60 0.46
C GLU A 147 -19.46 5.94 1.37
N GLU A 148 -18.43 6.72 1.69
CA GLU A 148 -17.47 6.46 2.76
C GLU A 148 -17.74 7.39 3.94
N ARG A 149 -17.80 6.83 5.16
CA ARG A 149 -17.99 7.62 6.37
C ARG A 149 -16.80 7.46 7.29
N TRP A 150 -16.33 8.59 7.80
CA TRP A 150 -15.17 8.70 8.67
C TRP A 150 -15.47 9.61 9.85
N THR A 151 -14.78 9.37 10.96
CA THR A 151 -14.65 10.36 12.04
C THR A 151 -13.27 10.97 11.97
N VAL A 152 -13.20 12.29 11.83
CA VAL A 152 -11.95 13.06 11.90
C VAL A 152 -11.56 13.24 13.36
N ARG A 153 -10.38 12.77 13.73
CA ARG A 153 -9.83 12.88 15.09
C ARG A 153 -8.51 13.63 15.13
N THR A 154 -8.30 14.35 16.22
CA THR A 154 -6.99 14.88 16.57
C THR A 154 -6.03 13.75 16.96
N VAL A 155 -4.74 13.95 16.72
CA VAL A 155 -3.69 13.06 17.21
C VAL A 155 -3.13 13.67 18.50
N ALA A 156 -2.99 12.85 19.55
CA ALA A 156 -2.39 13.30 20.80
C ALA A 156 -0.86 13.21 20.74
N ARG A 157 -0.17 14.13 21.41
CA ARG A 157 1.25 14.03 21.79
C ARG A 157 1.39 13.13 23.03
N THR A 158 2.63 12.82 23.41
CA THR A 158 2.91 11.98 24.58
C THR A 158 2.48 12.61 25.91
N ASP A 159 2.36 13.93 25.98
CA ASP A 159 1.84 14.66 27.16
C ASP A 159 0.31 14.85 27.14
N GLY A 160 -0.38 14.29 26.14
CA GLY A 160 -1.83 14.43 25.98
C GLY A 160 -2.26 15.71 25.27
N THR A 161 -1.35 16.62 24.91
CA THR A 161 -1.70 17.80 24.08
C THR A 161 -2.03 17.39 22.65
N VAL A 162 -2.74 18.25 21.91
CA VAL A 162 -3.07 17.99 20.50
C VAL A 162 -1.89 18.32 19.60
N ASP A 163 -1.53 17.38 18.75
CA ASP A 163 -0.63 17.60 17.62
C ASP A 163 -1.41 18.24 16.45
N PRO A 164 -1.14 19.51 16.10
CA PRO A 164 -1.82 20.18 15.02
C PRO A 164 -1.30 19.77 13.64
N SER A 165 -0.16 19.08 13.54
CA SER A 165 0.50 18.76 12.26
C SER A 165 -0.12 17.55 11.55
N LEU A 166 -1.00 16.81 12.21
CA LEU A 166 -1.57 15.57 11.70
C LEU A 166 -2.99 15.33 12.25
N VAL A 167 -3.88 14.76 11.45
CA VAL A 167 -5.19 14.26 11.90
C VAL A 167 -5.36 12.79 11.50
N GLN A 168 -6.22 12.06 12.23
CA GLN A 168 -6.55 10.67 11.95
C GLN A 168 -7.97 10.58 11.41
N LEU A 169 -8.18 9.70 10.42
CA LEU A 169 -9.49 9.25 10.00
C LEU A 169 -9.77 7.88 10.62
N ASP A 170 -10.81 7.82 11.45
CA ASP A 170 -11.37 6.57 11.96
C ASP A 170 -12.53 6.14 11.10
N TRP A 171 -12.50 4.89 10.63
CA TRP A 171 -13.57 4.34 9.82
C TRP A 171 -14.89 4.33 10.59
N ALA A 172 -15.91 4.98 10.04
CA ALA A 172 -17.24 5.07 10.63
C ALA A 172 -18.29 4.28 9.85
N GLY A 173 -17.87 3.51 8.84
CA GLY A 173 -18.72 2.63 8.05
C GLY A 173 -18.89 3.07 6.61
N ALA A 174 -19.55 2.21 5.84
CA ALA A 174 -20.00 2.49 4.49
C ALA A 174 -21.45 2.98 4.53
N GLY A 175 -21.80 3.91 3.64
CA GLY A 175 -23.19 4.23 3.34
C GLY A 175 -23.70 3.43 2.14
N SER A 176 -24.58 4.05 1.35
CA SER A 176 -25.21 3.40 0.20
C SER A 176 -24.18 2.91 -0.83
N GLY A 177 -24.41 1.71 -1.36
CA GLY A 177 -23.67 1.13 -2.50
C GLY A 177 -22.23 0.70 -2.22
N TYR A 178 -21.65 1.09 -1.09
CA TYR A 178 -20.22 0.87 -0.82
C TYR A 178 -19.97 -0.35 0.07
N THR A 179 -18.97 -1.17 -0.30
CA THR A 179 -18.72 -2.49 0.33
C THR A 179 -17.51 -2.53 1.25
N ALA A 180 -16.91 -1.37 1.54
CA ALA A 180 -15.81 -1.30 2.50
C ALA A 180 -16.33 -1.62 3.91
N THR A 181 -15.50 -2.33 4.66
CA THR A 181 -15.81 -2.81 6.01
C THR A 181 -14.86 -2.23 7.05
N VAL A 182 -13.68 -1.76 6.63
CA VAL A 182 -12.65 -1.23 7.51
C VAL A 182 -11.72 -0.30 6.76
N GLY A 183 -11.18 0.70 7.45
CA GLY A 183 -10.13 1.55 6.92
C GLY A 183 -9.33 2.29 7.98
N TYR A 184 -8.18 2.80 7.55
CA TYR A 184 -7.28 3.62 8.34
C TYR A 184 -6.83 4.80 7.49
N GLY A 185 -6.84 6.02 8.02
CA GLY A 185 -6.33 7.18 7.30
C GLY A 185 -5.66 8.20 8.18
N PHE A 186 -4.76 8.98 7.59
CA PHE A 186 -4.13 10.14 8.21
C PHE A 186 -4.04 11.30 7.24
N GLY A 187 -4.27 12.50 7.74
CA GLY A 187 -4.26 13.74 6.97
C GLY A 187 -3.19 14.72 7.43
N SER A 188 -2.56 15.38 6.47
CA SER A 188 -1.66 16.52 6.65
C SER A 188 -1.76 17.48 5.45
N ASN A 189 -0.97 18.55 5.46
CA ASN A 189 -0.81 19.48 4.35
C ASN A 189 0.48 19.22 3.55
N ALA A 190 1.30 18.25 3.95
CA ALA A 190 2.48 17.87 3.18
C ALA A 190 2.09 17.30 1.81
N ALA A 191 2.86 17.65 0.77
CA ALA A 191 2.66 17.14 -0.59
C ALA A 191 2.91 15.63 -0.68
N PHE A 192 2.26 14.92 -1.61
CA PHE A 192 2.48 13.47 -1.81
C PHE A 192 3.89 13.10 -2.28
N SER A 193 4.67 14.07 -2.78
CA SER A 193 6.10 13.93 -3.06
C SER A 193 6.98 14.02 -1.81
N ALA A 194 6.49 14.60 -0.71
CA ALA A 194 7.21 14.62 0.55
C ALA A 194 7.32 13.19 1.09
N SER A 195 8.53 12.77 1.41
CA SER A 195 8.85 11.41 1.84
C SER A 195 10.01 11.41 2.82
N ALA A 196 10.08 10.38 3.64
CA ALA A 196 11.20 10.08 4.51
C ALA A 196 12.07 9.02 3.84
N SER A 197 13.36 9.34 3.69
CA SER A 197 14.35 8.39 3.20
C SER A 197 14.57 7.26 4.23
N ALA A 198 15.19 6.16 3.81
CA ALA A 198 15.60 5.12 4.76
C ALA A 198 16.56 5.65 5.84
N SER A 199 17.42 6.61 5.52
CA SER A 199 18.23 7.32 6.52
C SER A 199 17.38 8.12 7.51
N ASP A 200 16.29 8.77 7.08
CA ASP A 200 15.38 9.47 7.98
C ASP A 200 14.68 8.50 8.95
N LEU A 201 14.28 7.32 8.47
CA LEU A 201 13.69 6.26 9.30
C LEU A 201 14.68 5.75 10.37
N MET A 202 15.98 5.87 10.12
CA MET A 202 17.05 5.47 11.03
C MET A 202 17.44 6.53 12.07
N ARG A 203 16.86 7.73 12.01
CA ARG A 203 17.08 8.77 13.02
C ARG A 203 16.50 8.33 14.38
N PRO A 204 17.15 8.66 15.53
CA PRO A 204 16.73 8.19 16.84
C PRO A 204 15.25 8.39 17.14
N GLU A 205 14.69 9.53 16.76
CA GLU A 205 13.28 9.88 16.92
C GLU A 205 12.33 8.95 16.16
N ASN A 206 12.76 8.34 15.05
CA ASN A 206 11.95 7.44 14.23
C ASN A 206 12.19 5.96 14.56
N LYS A 207 13.27 5.64 15.28
CA LYS A 207 13.60 4.29 15.77
C LYS A 207 12.78 3.89 17.00
N VAL A 208 11.46 3.91 16.85
CA VAL A 208 10.50 3.58 17.91
C VAL A 208 9.74 2.28 17.60
N ASN A 209 8.94 1.83 18.57
CA ASN A 209 7.96 0.79 18.36
C ASN A 209 6.63 1.39 17.88
N TYR A 210 6.30 1.22 16.60
CA TYR A 210 5.05 1.70 16.04
C TYR A 210 3.91 0.73 16.42
N SER A 211 2.86 1.27 17.04
CA SER A 211 1.62 0.55 17.25
C SER A 211 1.05 0.14 15.89
N TYR A 212 0.97 -1.17 15.65
CA TYR A 212 0.47 -1.71 14.40
C TYR A 212 -0.94 -2.26 14.59
N ARG A 213 -1.82 -2.01 13.62
CA ARG A 213 -3.17 -2.58 13.56
C ARG A 213 -3.41 -3.14 12.18
N TYR A 214 -4.08 -4.29 12.11
CA TYR A 214 -4.54 -4.87 10.85
C TYR A 214 -5.99 -5.32 10.97
N SER A 215 -6.67 -5.36 9.83
CA SER A 215 -8.00 -5.96 9.68
C SER A 215 -8.15 -6.47 8.26
N GLY A 216 -8.67 -7.69 8.08
CA GLY A 216 -8.63 -8.37 6.80
C GLY A 216 -9.25 -9.75 6.79
N ILE A 217 -8.79 -10.54 5.83
CA ILE A 217 -9.13 -11.95 5.63
C ILE A 217 -7.83 -12.77 5.55
N SER A 218 -7.85 -13.98 6.11
CA SER A 218 -6.80 -14.99 5.90
C SER A 218 -7.44 -16.38 5.90
N LYS A 219 -7.15 -17.19 4.88
CA LYS A 219 -7.68 -18.56 4.75
C LYS A 219 -9.21 -18.61 4.94
N GLY A 220 -9.92 -17.72 4.25
CA GLY A 220 -11.38 -17.60 4.29
C GLY A 220 -11.96 -17.06 5.60
N SER A 221 -11.15 -16.70 6.60
CA SER A 221 -11.60 -16.21 7.91
C SER A 221 -11.26 -14.73 8.09
N LEU A 222 -12.17 -13.97 8.73
CA LEU A 222 -11.88 -12.59 9.10
C LEU A 222 -10.80 -12.57 10.18
N ILE A 223 -9.83 -11.67 10.04
CA ILE A 223 -8.75 -11.46 10.99
C ILE A 223 -8.63 -9.98 11.35
N ALA A 224 -8.36 -9.69 12.61
CA ALA A 224 -8.01 -8.35 13.05
C ALA A 224 -7.20 -8.43 14.35
N GLY A 225 -6.35 -7.44 14.59
CA GLY A 225 -5.59 -7.44 15.84
C GLY A 225 -4.57 -6.31 15.96
N PRO A 226 -4.06 -6.10 17.19
CA PRO A 226 -2.82 -5.37 17.40
C PRO A 226 -1.61 -6.18 16.95
N SER A 227 -0.55 -5.48 16.60
CA SER A 227 0.81 -6.00 16.45
C SER A 227 1.80 -4.85 16.70
N SER A 228 3.05 -5.03 16.28
CA SER A 228 4.10 -4.02 16.40
C SER A 228 4.99 -4.00 15.17
N MET A 229 5.43 -2.80 14.79
CA MET A 229 6.54 -2.62 13.85
C MET A 229 7.64 -1.82 14.57
N SER A 230 8.67 -2.50 15.05
CA SER A 230 9.74 -1.86 15.84
C SER A 230 10.94 -1.54 14.96
N LEU A 231 11.17 -0.26 14.68
CA LEU A 231 12.37 0.19 13.96
C LEU A 231 13.62 0.23 14.84
N SER A 232 13.48 0.06 16.16
CA SER A 232 14.58 0.09 17.12
C SER A 232 15.71 -0.89 16.77
N ILE A 233 15.34 -2.07 16.26
CA ILE A 233 16.25 -3.16 15.89
C ILE A 233 16.65 -3.15 14.42
N TYR A 234 16.16 -2.19 13.63
CA TYR A 234 16.53 -2.07 12.22
C TYR A 234 17.89 -1.42 12.08
N LYS A 235 18.55 -1.76 10.98
CA LYS A 235 19.75 -1.10 10.48
C LYS A 235 19.61 -0.78 9.00
N GLN A 236 20.31 0.27 8.59
CA GLN A 236 20.46 0.62 7.19
C GLN A 236 21.18 -0.51 6.43
N CYS A 237 20.66 -0.88 5.28
CA CYS A 237 21.31 -1.81 4.34
C CYS A 237 22.40 -1.09 3.54
N ARG A 238 23.22 -1.85 2.82
CA ARG A 238 24.20 -1.29 1.88
C ARG A 238 23.54 -0.41 0.81
N ASP A 239 22.38 -0.83 0.30
CA ASP A 239 21.52 0.07 -0.48
C ASP A 239 20.89 1.08 0.49
N ALA A 240 21.24 2.35 0.34
CA ALA A 240 20.79 3.44 1.20
C ALA A 240 19.27 3.68 1.15
N ARG A 241 18.53 2.99 0.28
CA ARG A 241 17.06 3.01 0.22
C ARG A 241 16.40 1.90 1.04
N CYS A 242 17.16 1.03 1.69
CA CYS A 242 16.62 -0.10 2.43
C CYS A 242 17.08 -0.11 3.89
N ILE A 243 16.16 -0.47 4.79
CA ILE A 243 16.47 -0.88 6.15
C ILE A 243 16.03 -2.33 6.35
N GLY A 244 16.73 -3.06 7.21
CA GLY A 244 16.41 -4.45 7.49
C GLY A 244 16.80 -4.87 8.89
N THR A 245 16.25 -6.00 9.30
CA THR A 245 16.62 -6.70 10.54
C THR A 245 16.26 -8.17 10.43
N ALA A 246 16.65 -8.94 11.43
CA ALA A 246 16.20 -10.30 11.60
C ALA A 246 16.05 -10.62 13.09
N THR A 247 15.04 -11.42 13.44
CA THR A 247 14.81 -11.86 14.81
C THR A 247 14.61 -13.38 14.87
N ARG A 248 14.82 -13.95 16.05
CA ARG A 248 14.59 -15.38 16.31
C ARG A 248 13.20 -15.58 16.91
N THR A 249 12.50 -16.59 16.44
CA THR A 249 11.18 -16.98 16.95
C THR A 249 10.87 -18.43 16.58
N THR A 250 9.83 -19.01 17.15
CA THR A 250 9.28 -20.29 16.70
C THR A 250 8.87 -20.18 15.22
N ALA A 251 9.25 -21.17 14.43
CA ALA A 251 8.96 -21.28 13.03
C ALA A 251 7.46 -21.23 12.75
N GLY A 252 7.09 -20.51 11.69
CA GLY A 252 5.75 -20.62 11.11
C GLY A 252 5.57 -21.92 10.33
N ASP A 253 4.32 -22.20 9.99
CA ASP A 253 3.97 -23.33 9.12
C ASP A 253 4.72 -23.23 7.78
N GLY A 254 5.25 -24.36 7.32
CA GLY A 254 5.96 -24.47 6.03
C GLY A 254 7.49 -24.50 6.11
N CYS A 255 8.11 -24.28 7.28
CA CYS A 255 9.53 -24.59 7.47
C CYS A 255 9.78 -26.11 7.43
N THR A 256 10.36 -26.61 6.34
CA THR A 256 10.78 -28.04 6.23
C THR A 256 12.27 -28.23 6.52
N TYR A 257 13.11 -27.29 6.07
CA TYR A 257 14.56 -27.33 6.24
C TYR A 257 15.04 -26.07 6.96
N TYR A 258 16.06 -26.24 7.80
CA TYR A 258 16.59 -25.15 8.61
C TYR A 258 18.06 -24.88 8.25
N PRO A 259 18.47 -23.60 8.13
CA PRO A 259 19.88 -23.26 8.03
C PRO A 259 20.66 -23.79 9.24
N PRO A 260 21.99 -24.00 9.12
CA PRO A 260 22.82 -24.38 10.26
C PRO A 260 22.63 -23.45 11.46
N GLY A 261 22.39 -24.03 12.64
CA GLY A 261 22.13 -23.28 13.87
C GLY A 261 20.70 -22.72 14.00
N GLU A 262 19.76 -23.15 13.16
CA GLU A 262 18.33 -22.88 13.32
C GLU A 262 17.55 -24.20 13.51
N SER A 263 16.36 -24.10 14.08
CA SER A 263 15.45 -25.21 14.30
C SER A 263 14.01 -24.70 14.29
N LYS A 264 13.04 -25.60 14.45
CA LYS A 264 11.62 -25.25 14.59
C LYS A 264 11.36 -24.25 15.72
N ASP A 265 12.12 -24.34 16.81
CA ASP A 265 11.91 -23.51 18.00
C ASP A 265 12.74 -22.22 17.99
N ASN A 266 13.63 -22.06 17.02
CA ASN A 266 14.57 -20.94 16.94
C ASN A 266 14.88 -20.56 15.49
N ALA A 267 13.84 -20.39 14.67
CA ALA A 267 13.97 -19.98 13.29
C ALA A 267 14.20 -18.47 13.19
N THR A 268 14.98 -18.05 12.19
CA THR A 268 15.15 -16.62 11.91
C THR A 268 14.02 -16.12 11.01
N ILE A 269 13.39 -15.00 11.36
CA ILE A 269 12.52 -14.23 10.47
C ILE A 269 13.28 -13.00 9.96
N ASN A 270 13.28 -12.82 8.64
CA ASN A 270 13.88 -11.67 7.98
C ASN A 270 12.82 -10.59 7.79
N PHE A 271 13.20 -9.32 8.01
CA PHE A 271 12.35 -8.19 7.71
C PHE A 271 13.10 -7.16 6.86
N TYR A 272 12.44 -6.69 5.80
CA TYR A 272 12.97 -5.70 4.88
C TYR A 272 11.96 -4.58 4.69
N LEU A 273 12.44 -3.34 4.68
CA LEU A 273 11.66 -2.18 4.29
C LEU A 273 12.47 -1.37 3.26
N ALA A 274 11.95 -1.32 2.04
CA ALA A 274 12.53 -0.61 0.92
C ALA A 274 11.74 0.67 0.63
N SER A 275 12.44 1.81 0.54
CA SER A 275 11.85 3.10 0.21
C SER A 275 11.97 3.36 -1.29
N PHE A 276 10.84 3.60 -1.96
CA PHE A 276 10.86 4.10 -3.32
C PHE A 276 11.32 5.56 -3.27
N ALA A 277 12.32 5.93 -4.07
CA ALA A 277 12.82 7.30 -4.09
C ALA A 277 11.78 8.22 -4.74
N GLY A 278 11.56 9.41 -4.17
CA GLY A 278 10.76 10.48 -4.78
C GLY A 278 9.26 10.47 -4.48
N ASP A 279 8.75 9.52 -3.68
CA ASP A 279 7.38 9.55 -3.16
C ASP A 279 7.24 8.78 -1.84
N ARG A 280 6.02 8.75 -1.29
CA ARG A 280 5.70 8.15 0.02
C ARG A 280 5.66 6.62 0.04
N ARG A 281 5.95 5.91 -1.05
CA ARG A 281 5.81 4.44 -1.08
C ARG A 281 6.96 3.75 -0.39
N ASN A 282 6.63 2.73 0.41
CA ASN A 282 7.57 1.76 0.93
C ASN A 282 7.07 0.33 0.64
N ALA A 283 7.99 -0.58 0.36
CA ALA A 283 7.71 -2.02 0.27
C ALA A 283 8.27 -2.69 1.54
N TYR A 284 7.37 -3.23 2.35
CA TYR A 284 7.75 -4.01 3.52
C TYR A 284 7.51 -5.49 3.28
N GLU A 285 8.46 -6.33 3.65
CA GLU A 285 8.33 -7.77 3.49
C GLU A 285 8.94 -8.48 4.69
N HIS A 286 8.31 -9.58 5.10
CA HIS A 286 8.95 -10.54 5.98
C HIS A 286 8.66 -11.98 5.61
N TRP A 287 9.58 -12.86 6.01
CA TRP A 287 9.50 -14.29 5.80
C TRP A 287 10.50 -15.02 6.70
N PHE A 288 10.18 -16.26 7.05
CA PHE A 288 11.10 -17.13 7.79
C PHE A 288 12.23 -17.61 6.89
N ARG A 289 13.49 -17.47 7.34
CA ARG A 289 14.71 -17.85 6.60
C ARG A 289 14.70 -19.32 6.16
N CYS A 290 14.15 -20.21 6.99
CA CYS A 290 13.90 -21.62 6.67
C CYS A 290 13.17 -21.81 5.31
N LEU A 291 12.27 -20.89 4.94
CA LEU A 291 11.42 -21.01 3.77
C LEU A 291 12.24 -20.79 2.49
N GLY A 292 13.23 -19.91 2.56
CA GLY A 292 14.19 -19.66 1.48
C GLY A 292 15.32 -20.68 1.42
N TYR A 293 15.63 -21.37 2.53
CA TYR A 293 16.75 -22.30 2.62
C TYR A 293 16.48 -23.61 1.87
N ARG A 294 17.29 -23.86 0.84
CA ARG A 294 17.28 -25.12 0.09
C ARG A 294 18.71 -25.66 -0.02
N PRO A 295 19.12 -26.64 0.82
CA PRO A 295 20.50 -27.10 0.84
C PRO A 295 20.95 -27.71 -0.50
N GLN A 296 20.03 -28.29 -1.27
CA GLN A 296 20.32 -28.92 -2.56
C GLN A 296 20.58 -27.89 -3.68
N THR A 297 19.99 -26.70 -3.61
CA THR A 297 20.07 -25.68 -4.68
C THR A 297 20.86 -24.45 -4.28
N GLY A 298 21.26 -24.33 -3.00
CA GLY A 298 21.92 -23.14 -2.46
C GLY A 298 21.03 -21.90 -2.43
N GLN A 299 19.72 -22.03 -2.70
CA GLN A 299 18.79 -20.91 -2.63
C GLN A 299 18.70 -20.40 -1.18
N THR A 300 18.74 -19.07 -1.03
CA THR A 300 18.69 -18.38 0.27
C THR A 300 17.57 -17.37 0.37
N CYS A 301 17.01 -16.92 -0.76
CA CYS A 301 15.90 -15.98 -0.81
C CYS A 301 14.57 -16.68 -1.06
N TYR A 302 13.58 -16.41 -0.21
CA TYR A 302 12.25 -16.96 -0.36
C TYR A 302 11.47 -16.25 -1.46
N LYS A 303 10.96 -17.03 -2.43
CA LYS A 303 10.24 -16.50 -3.60
C LYS A 303 8.75 -16.83 -3.63
N MET A 304 8.27 -17.57 -2.62
CA MET A 304 6.88 -18.02 -2.53
C MET A 304 6.10 -17.09 -1.59
N ASN A 305 5.12 -17.61 -0.82
CA ASN A 305 4.19 -16.87 0.02
C ASN A 305 4.77 -16.08 1.21
N SER A 306 5.66 -15.12 0.95
CA SER A 306 6.10 -14.10 1.89
C SER A 306 5.00 -13.09 2.22
N HIS A 307 5.13 -12.45 3.38
CA HIS A 307 4.22 -11.42 3.84
C HIS A 307 4.59 -10.05 3.26
N VAL A 308 4.20 -9.79 2.02
CA VAL A 308 4.45 -8.51 1.33
C VAL A 308 3.40 -7.46 1.74
N LYS A 309 3.88 -6.26 2.03
CA LYS A 309 3.07 -5.13 2.48
C LYS A 309 3.46 -3.87 1.71
N PRO A 310 2.69 -3.45 0.69
CA PRO A 310 2.80 -2.10 0.16
C PRO A 310 2.34 -1.09 1.21
N LEU A 311 3.16 -0.09 1.49
CA LEU A 311 2.92 0.94 2.50
C LEU A 311 3.06 2.34 1.90
N ILE A 312 2.25 3.27 2.40
CA ILE A 312 2.37 4.71 2.15
C ILE A 312 2.73 5.38 3.47
N GLN A 313 3.78 6.19 3.45
CA GLN A 313 4.25 6.96 4.59
C GLN A 313 3.21 8.00 5.01
N VAL A 314 3.04 8.14 6.32
CA VAL A 314 2.33 9.25 6.95
C VAL A 314 3.37 10.33 7.25
N ILE A 315 3.26 11.46 6.56
CA ILE A 315 4.15 12.62 6.69
C ILE A 315 3.31 13.78 7.24
N ASP A 316 3.75 14.42 8.32
CA ASP A 316 3.03 15.55 8.91
C ASP A 316 3.26 16.87 8.14
N ASP A 317 2.58 17.94 8.56
CA ASP A 317 2.68 19.27 7.95
C ASP A 317 4.11 19.83 7.88
N HIS A 318 5.02 19.37 8.74
CA HIS A 318 6.41 19.82 8.79
C HIS A 318 7.36 18.93 7.98
N GLY A 319 6.84 17.95 7.24
CA GLY A 319 7.64 16.97 6.50
C GLY A 319 8.18 15.84 7.37
N GLY A 320 7.77 15.76 8.65
CA GLY A 320 8.21 14.74 9.59
C GLY A 320 7.56 13.38 9.31
N PHE A 321 8.36 12.31 9.39
CA PHE A 321 7.86 10.94 9.31
C PHE A 321 7.09 10.55 10.56
N ARG A 322 5.88 10.00 10.38
CA ARG A 322 4.98 9.62 11.47
C ARG A 322 4.57 8.16 11.47
N GLY A 323 4.78 7.41 10.40
CA GLY A 323 4.36 6.01 10.34
C GLY A 323 3.86 5.62 8.95
N TRP A 324 2.97 4.64 8.90
CA TRP A 324 2.44 4.11 7.64
C TRP A 324 0.95 3.79 7.72
N VAL A 325 0.31 3.89 6.56
CA VAL A 325 -0.88 3.11 6.22
C VAL A 325 -0.51 2.19 5.06
N GLY A 326 -1.19 1.07 4.91
CA GLY A 326 -0.93 0.21 3.77
C GLY A 326 -1.79 -1.03 3.77
N ALA A 327 -1.33 -2.04 3.05
CA ALA A 327 -2.00 -3.32 2.96
C ALA A 327 -1.03 -4.47 3.19
N GLU A 328 -1.55 -5.64 3.53
CA GLU A 328 -0.91 -6.91 3.28
C GLU A 328 -1.61 -7.61 2.11
N THR A 329 -0.82 -8.14 1.18
CA THR A 329 -1.30 -8.79 -0.05
C THR A 329 -0.53 -10.10 -0.27
N SER A 330 -0.74 -11.06 0.61
CA SER A 330 -0.03 -12.35 0.61
C SER A 330 -0.89 -13.39 -0.11
N PHE A 331 -0.77 -13.45 -1.43
CA PHE A 331 -1.52 -14.39 -2.26
C PHE A 331 -0.92 -15.80 -2.17
N SER A 332 -1.81 -16.78 -1.98
CA SER A 332 -1.51 -18.21 -2.02
C SER A 332 -0.86 -18.58 -3.36
N THR A 333 0.23 -19.34 -3.27
CA THR A 333 1.00 -19.74 -4.44
C THR A 333 0.92 -21.24 -4.70
N THR A 334 0.96 -21.62 -5.96
CA THR A 334 1.30 -22.99 -6.38
C THR A 334 2.76 -23.31 -6.07
N GLY A 335 3.16 -24.58 -6.15
CA GLY A 335 4.51 -25.04 -5.78
C GLY A 335 5.66 -24.44 -6.61
N ASP A 336 5.35 -23.81 -7.75
CA ASP A 336 6.26 -23.08 -8.64
C ASP A 336 6.34 -21.56 -8.34
N GLY A 337 5.58 -21.05 -7.37
CA GLY A 337 5.65 -19.66 -6.89
C GLY A 337 4.68 -18.71 -7.58
N ASN A 338 3.88 -19.21 -8.52
CA ASN A 338 2.84 -18.43 -9.16
C ASN A 338 1.68 -18.17 -8.20
N SER A 339 1.10 -16.96 -8.25
CA SER A 339 -0.03 -16.55 -7.39
C SER A 339 -1.37 -17.11 -7.88
N ASN A 340 -1.36 -18.38 -8.31
CA ASN A 340 -2.50 -19.12 -8.86
C ASN A 340 -3.01 -20.19 -7.88
N GLY A 341 -2.60 -20.16 -6.60
CA GLY A 341 -3.18 -21.04 -5.57
C GLY A 341 -4.67 -20.73 -5.35
N ASP A 342 -5.40 -21.52 -4.58
CA ASP A 342 -6.82 -21.22 -4.33
C ASP A 342 -6.97 -19.84 -3.63
N PRO A 343 -7.68 -18.86 -4.23
CA PRO A 343 -7.85 -17.53 -3.67
C PRO A 343 -8.37 -17.51 -2.24
N ILE A 344 -9.17 -18.49 -1.83
CA ILE A 344 -9.69 -18.55 -0.46
C ILE A 344 -8.57 -18.59 0.59
N ASN A 345 -7.39 -19.09 0.21
CA ASN A 345 -6.20 -19.22 1.06
C ASN A 345 -5.32 -17.96 1.08
N ASP A 346 -5.68 -16.93 0.32
CA ASP A 346 -4.96 -15.65 0.32
C ASP A 346 -5.11 -14.94 1.68
N THR A 347 -4.14 -14.09 2.01
CA THR A 347 -4.24 -13.14 3.12
C THR A 347 -4.22 -11.72 2.56
N LEU A 348 -5.33 -11.01 2.78
CA LEU A 348 -5.49 -9.60 2.42
C LEU A 348 -5.86 -8.84 3.68
N SER A 349 -5.15 -7.78 4.04
CA SER A 349 -5.55 -6.92 5.14
C SER A 349 -5.19 -5.46 4.90
N VAL A 350 -5.98 -4.54 5.42
CA VAL A 350 -5.56 -3.14 5.57
C VAL A 350 -4.78 -2.99 6.86
N VAL A 351 -3.78 -2.12 6.87
CA VAL A 351 -2.85 -1.98 7.98
C VAL A 351 -2.56 -0.51 8.28
N LYS A 352 -2.26 -0.21 9.54
CA LYS A 352 -1.58 1.02 9.95
C LYS A 352 -0.47 0.71 10.93
N ALA A 353 0.59 1.50 10.90
CA ALA A 353 1.70 1.47 11.84
C ALA A 353 1.98 2.91 12.29
N GLY A 354 1.57 3.26 13.51
CA GLY A 354 1.62 4.63 14.02
C GLY A 354 0.23 5.31 14.15
N PRO A 355 0.20 6.65 14.25
CA PRO A 355 1.35 7.54 14.09
C PRO A 355 2.27 7.46 15.32
N ARG A 356 3.56 7.75 15.15
CA ARG A 356 4.45 8.04 16.26
C ARG A 356 3.94 9.30 16.95
N LEU A 357 3.78 9.21 18.27
CA LEU A 357 3.42 10.35 19.09
C LEU A 357 4.65 11.23 19.27
N LEU A 358 4.47 12.55 19.16
CA LEU A 358 5.54 13.51 19.42
C LEU A 358 5.68 13.76 20.92
N ALA A 359 6.91 14.05 21.35
CA ALA A 359 7.17 14.69 22.63
C ALA A 359 6.55 16.10 22.65
N PRO A 360 6.35 16.71 23.84
CA PRO A 360 5.77 18.06 23.99
C PRO A 360 6.35 19.10 23.05
#